data_AF-A0A8H7BAV8-F1
#
_entry.id   AF-A0A8H7BAV8-F1
#
_cell.length_a   1.000
_cell.length_b   1.000
_cell.length_c   1.000
_cell.angle_alpha   90.00
_cell.angle_beta   90.00
_cell.angle_gamma   90.00
#
_symmetry.space_group_name_H-M   'P 1'
#
loop_
_entity.id
_entity.type
_entity.pdbx_description
1 polymer ?
#
loop_
_entity_poly.entity_id
_entity_poly.type
_entity_poly.pdbx_seq_one_letter_code
_entity_poly.pdbx_strand_id
1 'polypeptide(L)'
;MSAKSVQGPGGKKPASAATNLIAGGGAGMMEALACHPLDTIKVRMQLSRRARAPGAKKRGFITTGAEIVKRETALGLYKGLGAVLTGIVPKMAIRFTSYEWYKQLLADKEGNVASKSTFMAGLAAGITEAVLVVTPMEVVKIRLQAQHHSMADPLDIPKYRNAAHAMYTVIKEEGAGALWRGVSLTALRQGTNQAANFTAYSELRAQLQKYHGTTDLPGYETSLIGLISGAVGPFTNAPIDTIKTRLQKTPAEAGQSAVQRIVNIGNDMWKQEGVRSFYKGITPRVMRVAPGQAVTFTVYEYLKASQELKSALGSLVTSTSQRGIIATIQNETIVPSGTIPSSSSTFNADLSNLQSHIQPNAALYILLRRADSLASPDKSLVAVTYVPNAAPVRQKMLFASTRLTLVRELGGEHFAESVFTTEASELTSEGWEKHIAHTESENPLTAEEQSLQDIKAAEALESRGTRGQGLAQGGRIAIRASDEIGGALKKLGQGGTDNLVQLRMNGSNETLELVSSSSATPSTIAQAIDAKEPRYSFYRHDDSAASIVFISTCPSGAKIRERMLYAASRGNVVSLAQNEGGLKVEKKIEATDPEEITEQVIMDEFKVEKKEESKGFAKPKRPGRR
;
A
#
# COMPACT_ATOMS: atom_id res chain seq x y z
N MET A 1 31.28 -19.80 -2.37
CA MET A 1 30.47 -20.23 -1.21
C MET A 1 29.02 -19.86 -1.46
N SER A 2 28.18 -20.90 -1.44
CA SER A 2 26.72 -21.02 -1.57
C SER A 2 25.89 -19.83 -2.10
N ALA A 3 25.31 -20.04 -3.28
CA ALA A 3 24.33 -19.19 -3.93
C ALA A 3 23.01 -19.18 -3.14
N LYS A 4 22.57 -18.00 -2.69
CA LYS A 4 21.20 -17.81 -2.19
C LYS A 4 20.30 -17.50 -3.37
N SER A 5 19.55 -18.50 -3.81
CA SER A 5 18.42 -18.34 -4.73
C SER A 5 17.39 -17.39 -4.13
N VAL A 6 16.66 -16.68 -5.00
CA VAL A 6 15.52 -15.82 -4.63
C VAL A 6 14.28 -16.66 -4.24
N GLN A 7 14.38 -17.99 -4.30
CA GLN A 7 13.45 -18.91 -3.68
C GLN A 7 13.98 -19.26 -2.29
N GLY A 8 13.21 -19.00 -1.23
CA GLY A 8 13.53 -19.54 0.09
C GLY A 8 13.76 -21.06 0.01
N PRO A 9 14.59 -21.64 0.89
CA PRO A 9 14.85 -23.08 0.84
C PRO A 9 13.51 -23.83 0.92
N GLY A 10 13.19 -24.60 -0.13
CA GLY A 10 11.96 -25.40 -0.23
C GLY A 10 10.87 -24.90 -1.19
N GLY A 11 11.14 -23.93 -2.09
CA GLY A 11 10.16 -23.57 -3.14
C GLY A 11 8.88 -22.87 -2.62
N LYS A 12 8.92 -22.31 -1.40
CA LYS A 12 7.79 -21.56 -0.83
C LYS A 12 7.69 -20.15 -1.45
N LYS A 13 6.45 -19.69 -1.71
CA LYS A 13 6.17 -18.29 -2.05
C LYS A 13 6.66 -17.38 -0.90
N PRO A 14 7.28 -16.22 -1.18
CA PRO A 14 7.69 -15.29 -0.13
C PRO A 14 6.48 -14.87 0.71
N ALA A 15 6.69 -14.61 2.01
CA ALA A 15 5.64 -14.14 2.91
C ALA A 15 4.90 -12.94 2.28
N SER A 16 3.56 -12.93 2.39
CA SER A 16 2.72 -11.87 1.82
C SER A 16 3.21 -10.49 2.26
N ALA A 17 3.19 -9.51 1.36
CA ALA A 17 3.59 -8.14 1.65
C ALA A 17 2.89 -7.58 2.90
N ALA A 18 1.65 -8.00 3.15
CA ALA A 18 0.89 -7.66 4.35
C ALA A 18 1.50 -8.23 5.64
N THR A 19 2.00 -9.47 5.62
CA THR A 19 2.66 -10.11 6.77
C THR A 19 3.98 -9.39 7.11
N ASN A 20 4.77 -9.05 6.09
CA ASN A 20 6.01 -8.28 6.28
C ASN A 20 5.74 -6.84 6.75
N LEU A 21 4.65 -6.23 6.29
CA LEU A 21 4.20 -4.91 6.73
C LEU A 21 3.80 -4.92 8.21
N ILE A 22 2.98 -5.87 8.64
CA ILE A 22 2.51 -5.96 10.04
C ILE A 22 3.69 -6.27 10.98
N ALA A 23 4.54 -7.23 10.61
CA ALA A 23 5.72 -7.57 11.41
C ALA A 23 6.73 -6.41 11.47
N GLY A 24 7.05 -5.78 10.33
CA GLY A 24 7.97 -4.64 10.26
C GLY A 24 7.40 -3.37 10.91
N GLY A 25 6.10 -3.12 10.77
CA GLY A 25 5.39 -2.01 11.41
C GLY A 25 5.31 -2.16 12.93
N GLY A 26 4.97 -3.35 13.42
CA GLY A 26 4.93 -3.67 14.84
C GLY A 26 6.31 -3.57 15.50
N ALA A 27 7.34 -4.13 14.87
CA ALA A 27 8.72 -4.00 15.34
C ALA A 27 9.18 -2.54 15.36
N GLY A 28 8.90 -1.77 14.30
CA GLY A 28 9.24 -0.35 14.25
C GLY A 28 8.52 0.49 15.31
N MET A 29 7.26 0.14 15.64
CA MET A 29 6.50 0.79 16.71
C MET A 29 7.12 0.54 18.08
N MET A 30 7.51 -0.70 18.38
CA MET A 30 8.17 -1.04 19.64
C MET A 30 9.54 -0.38 19.76
N GLU A 31 10.33 -0.34 18.68
CA GLU A 31 11.60 0.40 18.64
C GLU A 31 11.37 1.88 18.96
N ALA A 32 10.37 2.50 18.33
CA ALA A 32 10.03 3.90 18.57
C ALA A 32 9.64 4.14 20.03
N LEU A 33 8.79 3.30 20.63
CA LEU A 33 8.39 3.44 22.03
C LEU A 33 9.58 3.35 23.01
N ALA A 34 10.53 2.46 22.76
CA ALA A 34 11.71 2.29 23.60
C ALA A 34 12.75 3.41 23.39
N CYS A 35 12.99 3.83 22.14
CA CYS A 35 14.10 4.71 21.79
C CYS A 35 13.74 6.21 21.72
N HIS A 36 12.44 6.56 21.67
CA HIS A 36 12.01 7.94 21.48
C HIS A 36 12.41 8.92 22.60
N PRO A 37 12.52 8.53 23.89
CA PRO A 37 13.12 9.39 24.92
C PRO A 37 14.53 9.87 24.56
N LEU A 38 15.35 8.99 23.97
CA LEU A 38 16.71 9.33 23.54
C LEU A 38 16.71 10.33 22.37
N ASP A 39 15.74 10.20 21.46
CA ASP A 39 15.55 11.13 20.34
C ASP A 39 15.18 12.54 20.83
N THR A 40 14.28 12.64 21.80
CA THR A 40 13.85 13.94 22.35
C THR A 40 15.01 14.66 23.04
N ILE A 41 15.83 13.94 23.81
CA ILE A 41 17.02 14.51 24.45
C ILE A 41 18.01 14.99 23.38
N LYS A 42 18.28 14.17 22.36
CA LYS A 42 19.18 14.53 21.24
C LYS A 42 18.73 15.83 20.57
N VAL A 43 17.46 15.92 20.18
CA VAL A 43 16.95 17.08 19.43
C VAL A 43 17.03 18.35 20.28
N ARG A 44 16.70 18.28 21.57
CA ARG A 44 16.86 19.44 22.49
C ARG A 44 18.31 19.86 22.69
N MET A 45 19.23 18.90 22.79
CA MET A 45 20.66 19.19 22.86
C MET A 45 21.16 19.90 21.59
N GLN A 46 20.72 19.44 20.41
CA GLN A 46 21.09 20.05 19.12
C GLN A 46 20.46 21.44 18.91
N LEU A 47 19.28 21.68 19.48
CA LEU A 47 18.55 22.94 19.34
C LEU A 47 18.89 24.01 20.38
N SER A 48 19.56 23.64 21.47
CA SER A 48 19.90 24.55 22.58
C SER A 48 20.70 25.76 22.11
N ARG A 49 20.10 26.96 22.20
CA ARG A 49 20.73 28.26 21.90
C ARG A 49 21.75 28.71 22.96
N ARG A 50 21.74 28.10 24.15
CA ARG A 50 22.57 28.52 25.29
C ARG A 50 24.07 28.32 25.07
N ALA A 51 24.45 27.56 24.03
CA ALA A 51 25.81 27.43 23.56
C ALA A 51 26.40 28.71 22.91
N ARG A 52 25.60 29.77 22.69
CA ARG A 52 26.04 31.08 22.19
C ARG A 52 26.26 32.14 23.28
N ALA A 53 25.89 31.90 24.54
CA ALA A 53 26.13 32.85 25.63
C ALA A 53 27.55 32.64 26.19
N PRO A 54 28.41 33.69 26.27
CA PRO A 54 29.72 33.58 26.90
C PRO A 54 29.58 33.11 28.36
N GLY A 55 30.32 32.08 28.76
CA GLY A 55 30.35 31.57 30.15
C GLY A 55 29.35 30.46 30.51
N ALA A 56 28.41 30.08 29.64
CA ALA A 56 27.47 28.99 29.93
C ALA A 56 28.07 27.60 29.65
N LYS A 57 28.19 26.74 30.68
CA LYS A 57 28.66 25.35 30.54
C LYS A 57 27.77 24.58 29.53
N LYS A 58 28.41 23.90 28.58
CA LYS A 58 27.74 22.99 27.62
C LYS A 58 27.06 21.86 28.40
N ARG A 59 25.78 21.59 28.10
CA ARG A 59 25.00 20.57 28.81
C ARG A 59 25.28 19.18 28.27
N GLY A 60 25.43 18.22 29.16
CA GLY A 60 25.54 16.80 28.84
C GLY A 60 24.17 16.15 28.58
N PHE A 61 24.21 14.91 28.11
CA PHE A 61 23.03 14.11 27.82
C PHE A 61 22.13 13.91 29.05
N ILE A 62 22.71 13.42 30.15
CA ILE A 62 22.00 13.11 31.40
C ILE A 62 21.39 14.39 32.01
N THR A 63 22.16 15.49 32.03
CA THR A 63 21.67 16.78 32.54
C THR A 63 20.50 17.33 31.73
N THR A 64 20.50 17.08 30.41
CA THR A 64 19.42 17.53 29.53
C THR A 64 18.16 16.68 29.73
N GLY A 65 18.30 15.36 29.87
CA GLY A 65 17.19 14.46 30.21
C GLY A 65 16.54 14.81 31.55
N ALA A 66 17.35 14.98 32.60
CA ALA A 66 16.84 15.32 33.94
C ALA A 66 16.10 16.68 33.96
N GLU A 67 16.54 17.65 33.17
CA GLU A 67 15.90 18.96 33.09
C GLU A 67 14.56 18.91 32.35
N ILE A 68 14.42 18.07 31.31
CA ILE A 68 13.13 17.86 30.63
C ILE A 68 12.11 17.31 31.63
N VAL A 69 12.48 16.27 32.38
CA VAL A 69 11.60 15.66 33.38
C VAL A 69 11.22 16.67 34.46
N LYS A 70 12.19 17.45 34.95
CA LYS A 70 11.97 18.45 36.01
C LYS A 70 11.14 19.66 35.55
N ARG A 71 11.25 20.10 34.29
CA ARG A 71 10.58 21.33 33.80
C ARG A 71 9.28 21.06 33.05
N GLU A 72 9.12 19.89 32.45
CA GLU A 72 7.98 19.59 31.56
C GLU A 72 7.23 18.30 31.90
N THR A 73 7.70 17.50 32.86
CA THR A 73 7.27 16.12 33.22
C THR A 73 7.91 14.98 32.42
N ALA A 74 7.78 13.75 32.93
CA ALA A 74 8.30 12.53 32.28
C ALA A 74 7.72 12.28 30.89
N LEU A 75 6.46 12.68 30.64
CA LEU A 75 5.82 12.58 29.33
C LEU A 75 6.41 13.55 28.30
N GLY A 76 7.11 14.60 28.74
CA GLY A 76 7.85 15.52 27.86
C GLY A 76 8.94 14.83 27.04
N LEU A 77 9.47 13.68 27.50
CA LEU A 77 10.40 12.83 26.75
C LEU A 77 9.75 12.15 25.54
N TYR A 78 8.43 12.02 25.52
CA TYR A 78 7.65 11.41 24.44
C TYR A 78 7.08 12.41 23.43
N LYS A 79 7.44 13.70 23.55
CA LYS A 79 6.95 14.74 22.63
C LYS A 79 7.33 14.44 21.17
N GLY A 80 6.32 14.44 20.30
CA GLY A 80 6.47 14.11 18.88
C GLY A 80 6.41 12.61 18.54
N LEU A 81 6.14 11.72 19.51
CA LEU A 81 5.99 10.28 19.27
C LEU A 81 4.85 9.99 18.28
N GLY A 82 3.71 10.70 18.39
CA GLY A 82 2.58 10.51 17.48
C GLY A 82 2.95 10.71 16.01
N ALA A 83 3.77 11.72 15.69
CA ALA A 83 4.27 11.95 14.33
C ALA A 83 5.14 10.78 13.82
N VAL A 84 5.91 10.15 14.72
CA VAL A 84 6.74 8.99 14.39
C VAL A 84 5.86 7.76 14.15
N LEU A 85 4.89 7.49 15.03
CA LEU A 85 3.99 6.34 14.93
C LEU A 85 3.15 6.36 13.64
N THR A 86 2.56 7.51 13.31
CA THR A 86 1.78 7.66 12.07
C THR A 86 2.65 7.46 10.82
N GLY A 87 3.95 7.76 10.89
CA GLY A 87 4.87 7.62 9.76
C GLY A 87 5.49 6.23 9.58
N ILE A 88 5.46 5.35 10.60
CA ILE A 88 6.11 4.02 10.52
C ILE A 88 5.45 3.12 9.48
N VAL A 89 4.13 3.04 9.47
CA VAL A 89 3.41 2.14 8.55
C VAL A 89 3.60 2.55 7.09
N PRO A 90 3.39 3.82 6.69
CA PRO A 90 3.67 4.27 5.32
C PRO A 90 5.14 4.08 4.91
N LYS A 91 6.07 4.34 5.84
CA LYS A 91 7.51 4.13 5.63
C LYS A 91 7.80 2.68 5.29
N MET A 92 7.32 1.73 6.09
CA MET A 92 7.54 0.31 5.85
C MET A 92 6.85 -0.18 4.58
N ALA A 93 5.63 0.29 4.29
CA ALA A 93 4.92 -0.05 3.06
C ALA A 93 5.73 0.32 1.81
N ILE A 94 6.15 1.58 1.71
CA ILE A 94 6.92 2.07 0.56
C ILE A 94 8.27 1.36 0.48
N ARG A 95 8.95 1.11 1.60
CA ARG A 95 10.21 0.39 1.62
C ARG A 95 10.08 -1.02 1.04
N PHE A 96 9.11 -1.81 1.50
CA PHE A 96 8.95 -3.19 1.04
C PHE A 96 8.49 -3.27 -0.41
N THR A 97 7.52 -2.43 -0.81
CA THR A 97 7.02 -2.40 -2.19
C THR A 97 8.10 -1.94 -3.16
N SER A 98 8.84 -0.87 -2.84
CA SER A 98 9.93 -0.38 -3.69
C SER A 98 11.11 -1.33 -3.73
N TYR A 99 11.46 -1.98 -2.62
CA TYR A 99 12.51 -2.99 -2.58
C TYR A 99 12.21 -4.18 -3.49
N GLU A 100 10.99 -4.72 -3.43
CA GLU A 100 10.59 -5.84 -4.29
C GLU A 100 10.59 -5.42 -5.77
N TRP A 101 10.11 -4.22 -6.07
CA TRP A 101 10.13 -3.68 -7.43
C TRP A 101 11.56 -3.49 -7.97
N TYR A 102 12.46 -2.87 -7.20
CA TYR A 102 13.87 -2.70 -7.63
C TYR A 102 14.61 -4.02 -7.72
N LYS A 103 14.29 -4.98 -6.85
CA LYS A 103 14.87 -6.31 -6.89
C LYS A 103 14.44 -7.08 -8.15
N GLN A 104 13.18 -6.94 -8.59
CA GLN A 104 12.70 -7.51 -9.84
C GLN A 104 13.35 -6.86 -11.07
N LEU A 105 13.57 -5.55 -11.04
CA LEU A 105 14.26 -4.83 -12.11
C LEU A 105 15.75 -5.20 -12.24
N LEU A 106 16.40 -5.52 -11.12
CA LEU A 106 17.82 -5.90 -11.06
C LEU A 106 18.05 -7.42 -11.05
N ALA A 107 17.01 -8.21 -11.32
CA ALA A 107 17.13 -9.65 -11.46
C ALA A 107 17.67 -10.00 -12.86
N ASP A 108 18.60 -10.94 -12.92
CA ASP A 108 19.11 -11.45 -14.19
C ASP A 108 18.02 -12.22 -14.96
N LYS A 109 18.26 -12.52 -16.24
CA LYS A 109 17.34 -13.28 -17.12
C LYS A 109 16.92 -14.66 -16.56
N GLU A 110 17.61 -15.13 -15.53
CA GLU A 110 17.38 -16.40 -14.81
C GLU A 110 16.64 -16.21 -13.47
N GLY A 111 16.26 -14.98 -13.10
CA GLY A 111 15.60 -14.65 -11.82
C GLY A 111 16.55 -14.62 -10.61
N ASN A 112 17.85 -14.72 -10.85
CA ASN A 112 18.87 -14.63 -9.82
C ASN A 112 19.18 -13.16 -9.52
N VAL A 113 19.28 -12.81 -8.23
CA VAL A 113 19.66 -11.47 -7.80
C VAL A 113 21.00 -11.57 -7.09
N ALA A 114 22.06 -11.04 -7.72
CA ALA A 114 23.37 -10.99 -7.11
C ALA A 114 23.35 -10.20 -5.78
N SER A 115 24.29 -10.48 -4.88
CA SER A 115 24.38 -9.79 -3.58
C SER A 115 24.55 -8.27 -3.74
N LYS A 116 25.28 -7.84 -4.78
CA LYS A 116 25.42 -6.43 -5.17
C LYS A 116 24.09 -5.82 -5.66
N SER A 117 23.34 -6.56 -6.48
CA SER A 117 22.01 -6.15 -6.96
C SER A 117 21.00 -6.03 -5.81
N THR A 118 21.08 -6.92 -4.83
CA THR A 118 20.25 -6.89 -3.60
C THR A 118 20.58 -5.64 -2.76
N PHE A 119 21.86 -5.32 -2.63
CA PHE A 119 22.31 -4.11 -1.95
C PHE A 119 21.83 -2.84 -2.70
N MET A 120 21.97 -2.80 -4.03
CA MET A 120 21.48 -1.67 -4.84
C MET A 120 19.96 -1.50 -4.76
N ALA A 121 19.20 -2.59 -4.80
CA ALA A 121 17.75 -2.56 -4.60
C ALA A 121 17.39 -2.03 -3.20
N GLY A 122 18.11 -2.46 -2.16
CA GLY A 122 17.96 -1.96 -0.80
C GLY A 122 18.29 -0.47 -0.64
N LEU A 123 19.33 0.00 -1.34
CA LEU A 123 19.73 1.41 -1.35
C LEU A 123 18.70 2.28 -2.10
N ALA A 124 18.25 1.85 -3.28
CA ALA A 124 17.23 2.52 -4.06
C ALA A 124 15.89 2.59 -3.29
N ALA A 125 15.47 1.49 -2.68
CA ALA A 125 14.27 1.45 -1.83
C ALA A 125 14.38 2.42 -0.64
N GLY A 126 15.54 2.48 0.01
CA GLY A 126 15.81 3.42 1.10
C GLY A 126 15.73 4.88 0.64
N ILE A 127 16.27 5.22 -0.54
CA ILE A 127 16.14 6.57 -1.11
C ILE A 127 14.68 6.90 -1.42
N THR A 128 13.93 5.98 -2.03
CA THR A 128 12.52 6.20 -2.37
C THR A 128 11.66 6.41 -1.13
N GLU A 129 11.86 5.60 -0.09
CA GLU A 129 11.27 5.79 1.24
C GLU A 129 11.67 7.15 1.85
N ALA A 130 12.95 7.55 1.68
CA ALA A 130 13.47 8.81 2.19
C ALA A 130 12.73 10.02 1.59
N VAL A 131 12.54 10.02 0.27
CA VAL A 131 11.92 11.11 -0.48
C VAL A 131 10.42 11.17 -0.25
N LEU A 132 9.74 10.03 -0.26
CA LEU A 132 8.27 10.02 -0.21
C LEU A 132 7.70 10.19 1.20
N VAL A 133 8.36 9.65 2.22
CA VAL A 133 7.79 9.59 3.58
C VAL A 133 8.69 10.26 4.61
N VAL A 134 9.98 9.87 4.65
CA VAL A 134 10.85 10.26 5.76
C VAL A 134 11.11 11.76 5.77
N THR A 135 11.28 12.38 4.61
CA THR A 135 11.59 13.82 4.54
C THR A 135 10.44 14.71 5.02
N PRO A 136 9.18 14.57 4.53
CA PRO A 136 8.04 15.29 5.10
C PRO A 136 7.86 15.01 6.61
N MET A 137 7.97 13.74 7.02
CA MET A 137 7.82 13.34 8.42
C MET A 137 8.89 13.96 9.32
N GLU A 138 10.16 13.96 8.90
CA GLU A 138 11.27 14.55 9.66
C GLU A 138 11.10 16.06 9.81
N VAL A 139 10.68 16.78 8.76
CA VAL A 139 10.41 18.22 8.83
C VAL A 139 9.31 18.52 9.86
N VAL A 140 8.20 17.76 9.82
CA VAL A 140 7.10 17.91 10.79
C VAL A 140 7.56 17.58 12.21
N LYS A 141 8.29 16.47 12.41
CA LYS A 141 8.84 16.06 13.71
C LYS A 141 9.78 17.14 14.29
N ILE A 142 10.70 17.66 13.48
CA ILE A 142 11.67 18.66 13.91
C ILE A 142 10.95 19.95 14.32
N ARG A 143 9.95 20.42 13.57
CA ARG A 143 9.18 21.62 13.92
C ARG A 143 8.39 21.46 15.22
N LEU A 144 7.71 20.32 15.38
CA LEU A 144 6.97 19.99 16.61
C LEU A 144 7.90 19.91 17.84
N GLN A 145 9.09 19.34 17.68
CA GLN A 145 10.07 19.22 18.77
C GLN A 145 10.84 20.52 19.02
N ALA A 146 10.97 21.39 18.02
CA ALA A 146 11.62 22.69 18.15
C ALA A 146 10.74 23.75 18.82
N GLN A 147 9.42 23.56 18.85
CA GLN A 147 8.51 24.48 19.51
C GLN A 147 8.69 24.42 21.03
N HIS A 148 9.17 25.52 21.60
CA HIS A 148 9.32 25.72 23.04
C HIS A 148 7.94 26.02 23.65
N HIS A 149 7.54 25.30 24.69
CA HIS A 149 6.50 25.81 25.60
C HIS A 149 7.24 26.52 26.72
N SER A 150 7.23 27.85 26.70
CA SER A 150 7.59 28.58 27.90
C SER A 150 6.40 28.48 28.87
N MET A 151 6.47 27.59 29.86
CA MET A 151 5.50 27.55 30.97
C MET A 151 5.57 28.82 31.86
N ALA A 152 6.30 29.86 31.45
CA ALA A 152 6.30 31.16 32.10
C ALA A 152 5.17 32.08 31.59
N ASP A 153 4.50 31.74 30.47
CA ASP A 153 3.41 32.54 29.92
C ASP A 153 2.20 31.66 29.55
N PRO A 154 1.13 31.65 30.35
CA PRO A 154 -0.07 30.85 30.13
C PRO A 154 -0.86 31.20 28.84
N LEU A 155 -0.48 32.29 28.15
CA LEU A 155 -1.15 32.80 26.94
C LEU A 155 -0.48 32.35 25.62
N ASP A 156 0.65 31.64 25.66
CA ASP A 156 1.37 31.25 24.44
C ASP A 156 0.76 30.01 23.77
N ILE A 157 -0.21 30.24 22.87
CA ILE A 157 -0.94 29.20 22.15
C ILE A 157 0.04 28.44 21.24
N PRO A 158 0.14 27.10 21.33
CA PRO A 158 1.06 26.38 20.49
C PRO A 158 0.73 26.51 19.00
N LYS A 159 1.72 26.98 18.21
CA LYS A 159 1.63 27.09 16.74
C LYS A 159 1.24 25.75 16.09
N TYR A 160 1.75 24.63 16.59
CA TYR A 160 1.47 23.30 16.08
C TYR A 160 0.80 22.41 17.14
N ARG A 161 -0.46 22.04 16.92
CA ARG A 161 -1.26 21.21 17.85
C ARG A 161 -0.95 19.71 17.74
N ASN A 162 -0.80 19.19 16.52
CA ASN A 162 -0.51 17.79 16.24
C ASN A 162 0.23 17.67 14.89
N ALA A 163 0.63 16.45 14.50
CA ALA A 163 1.38 16.20 13.28
C ALA A 163 0.62 16.61 11.99
N ALA A 164 -0.67 16.31 11.92
CA ALA A 164 -1.51 16.65 10.76
C ALA A 164 -1.70 18.16 10.62
N HIS A 165 -1.97 18.86 11.74
CA HIS A 165 -2.06 20.30 11.81
C HIS A 165 -0.72 20.95 11.46
N ALA A 166 0.40 20.43 11.96
CA ALA A 166 1.73 20.92 11.60
C ALA A 166 2.00 20.79 10.09
N MET A 167 1.65 19.64 9.50
CA MET A 167 1.78 19.42 8.06
C MET A 167 0.92 20.39 7.25
N TYR A 168 -0.36 20.54 7.62
CA TYR A 168 -1.29 21.47 6.97
C TYR A 168 -0.80 22.92 7.06
N THR A 169 -0.40 23.39 8.25
CA THR A 169 0.11 24.74 8.46
C THR A 169 1.37 25.00 7.65
N VAL A 170 2.29 24.03 7.55
CA VAL A 170 3.51 24.16 6.73
C VAL A 170 3.19 24.27 5.25
N ILE A 171 2.27 23.45 4.74
CA ILE A 171 1.85 23.51 3.34
C ILE A 171 1.16 24.85 3.03
N LYS A 172 0.29 25.31 3.94
CA LYS A 172 -0.46 26.56 3.77
C LYS A 172 0.43 27.81 3.85
N GLU A 173 1.39 27.84 4.77
CA GLU A 173 2.24 29.03 5.00
C GLU A 173 3.49 29.08 4.09
N GLU A 174 4.09 27.92 3.76
CA GLU A 174 5.39 27.86 3.07
C GLU A 174 5.35 27.10 1.74
N GLY A 175 4.19 26.55 1.38
CA GLY A 175 3.99 25.74 0.18
C GLY A 175 4.42 24.28 0.34
N ALA A 176 3.97 23.43 -0.59
CA ALA A 176 4.26 21.99 -0.58
C ALA A 176 5.77 21.68 -0.64
N GLY A 177 6.54 22.49 -1.36
CA GLY A 177 8.00 22.33 -1.48
C GLY A 177 8.78 22.46 -0.15
N ALA A 178 8.16 23.05 0.89
CA ALA A 178 8.77 23.16 2.21
C ALA A 178 9.00 21.79 2.89
N LEU A 179 8.18 20.78 2.56
CA LEU A 179 8.29 19.42 3.10
C LEU A 179 9.52 18.66 2.59
N TRP A 180 10.02 19.01 1.39
CA TRP A 180 11.20 18.39 0.79
C TRP A 180 12.50 19.17 1.02
N ARG A 181 12.49 20.20 1.90
CA ARG A 181 13.70 20.95 2.24
C ARG A 181 14.73 20.03 2.91
N GLY A 182 15.88 19.87 2.24
CA GLY A 182 16.95 18.98 2.69
C GLY A 182 16.79 17.52 2.24
N VAL A 183 15.97 17.26 1.23
CA VAL A 183 15.80 15.91 0.65
C VAL A 183 17.13 15.30 0.19
N SER A 184 17.99 16.09 -0.47
CA SER A 184 19.31 15.65 -0.92
C SER A 184 20.21 15.19 0.22
N LEU A 185 20.27 15.96 1.31
CA LEU A 185 21.03 15.58 2.52
C LEU A 185 20.42 14.36 3.22
N THR A 186 19.11 14.17 3.12
CA THR A 186 18.42 13.01 3.69
C THR A 186 18.68 11.75 2.89
N ALA A 187 18.61 11.83 1.57
CA ALA A 187 18.97 10.74 0.67
C ALA A 187 20.45 10.37 0.81
N LEU A 188 21.34 11.37 0.86
CA LEU A 188 22.77 11.15 1.09
C LEU A 188 23.03 10.45 2.42
N ARG A 189 22.41 10.92 3.50
CA ARG A 189 22.47 10.28 4.83
C ARG A 189 21.98 8.84 4.79
N GLN A 190 20.85 8.56 4.13
CA GLN A 190 20.30 7.20 4.04
C GLN A 190 21.24 6.27 3.27
N GLY A 191 21.74 6.71 2.11
CA GLY A 191 22.66 5.95 1.28
C GLY A 191 23.98 5.64 2.00
N THR A 192 24.59 6.65 2.62
CA THR A 192 25.85 6.49 3.37
C THR A 192 25.67 5.65 4.64
N ASN A 193 24.52 5.74 5.32
CA ASN A 193 24.19 4.85 6.45
C ASN A 193 24.12 3.38 6.02
N GLN A 194 23.41 3.11 4.92
CA GLN A 194 23.23 1.75 4.41
C GLN A 194 24.55 1.17 3.91
N ALA A 195 25.35 1.96 3.18
CA ALA A 195 26.66 1.54 2.71
C ALA A 195 27.61 1.21 3.86
N ALA A 196 27.78 2.12 4.83
CA ALA A 196 28.69 1.92 5.94
C ALA A 196 28.28 0.73 6.83
N ASN A 197 26.99 0.59 7.14
CA ASN A 197 26.48 -0.52 7.93
C ASN A 197 26.67 -1.86 7.21
N PHE A 198 26.30 -1.94 5.91
CA PHE A 198 26.45 -3.16 5.13
C PHE A 198 27.91 -3.60 5.01
N THR A 199 28.82 -2.68 4.67
CA THR A 199 30.25 -2.97 4.55
C THR A 199 30.83 -3.44 5.89
N ALA A 200 30.51 -2.75 7.00
CA ALA A 200 30.96 -3.17 8.32
C ALA A 200 30.41 -4.55 8.70
N TYR A 201 29.13 -4.81 8.45
CA TYR A 201 28.50 -6.10 8.72
C TYR A 201 29.11 -7.22 7.88
N SER A 202 29.33 -7.02 6.58
CA SER A 202 29.88 -8.03 5.68
C SER A 202 31.33 -8.39 6.01
N GLU A 203 32.16 -7.39 6.30
CA GLU A 203 33.58 -7.60 6.63
C GLU A 203 33.75 -8.31 7.99
N LEU A 204 33.05 -7.82 9.03
CA LEU A 204 33.09 -8.44 10.36
C LEU A 204 32.57 -9.88 10.33
N ARG A 205 31.47 -10.12 9.60
CA ARG A 205 30.92 -11.47 9.42
C ARG A 205 31.88 -12.38 8.64
N ALA A 206 32.50 -11.89 7.58
CA ALA A 206 33.46 -12.67 6.79
C ALA A 206 34.71 -13.04 7.59
N GLN A 207 35.19 -12.15 8.46
CA GLN A 207 36.32 -12.43 9.35
C GLN A 207 35.98 -13.50 10.40
N LEU A 208 34.81 -13.41 11.04
CA LEU A 208 34.35 -14.41 12.01
C LEU A 208 34.08 -15.78 11.35
N GLN A 209 33.48 -15.81 10.17
CA GLN A 209 33.28 -17.05 9.42
C GLN A 209 34.61 -17.72 9.03
N LYS A 210 35.64 -16.93 8.69
CA LYS A 210 36.99 -17.45 8.44
C LYS A 210 37.64 -18.01 9.71
N TYR A 211 37.38 -17.41 10.86
CA TYR A 211 37.91 -17.86 12.15
C TYR A 211 37.27 -19.17 12.63
N HIS A 212 35.94 -19.30 12.51
CA HIS A 212 35.22 -20.50 12.94
C HIS A 212 35.22 -21.63 11.90
N GLY A 213 35.59 -21.36 10.65
CA GLY A 213 35.57 -22.35 9.57
C GLY A 213 34.16 -22.83 9.18
N THR A 214 33.11 -22.18 9.67
CA THR A 214 31.70 -22.53 9.44
C THR A 214 30.94 -21.41 8.74
N THR A 215 29.92 -21.77 7.96
CA THR A 215 29.03 -20.79 7.29
C THR A 215 28.01 -20.16 8.24
N ASP A 216 27.65 -20.88 9.31
CA ASP A 216 26.66 -20.44 10.29
C ASP A 216 27.34 -19.99 11.59
N LEU A 217 27.02 -18.76 12.00
CA LEU A 217 27.51 -18.15 13.24
C LEU A 217 26.41 -18.26 14.31
N PRO A 218 26.79 -18.49 15.58
CA PRO A 218 25.87 -18.39 16.71
C PRO A 218 25.11 -17.05 16.72
N GLY A 219 23.88 -17.09 17.26
CA GLY A 219 22.99 -15.91 17.32
C GLY A 219 23.63 -14.71 18.05
N TYR A 220 24.34 -14.96 19.16
CA TYR A 220 24.99 -13.89 19.94
C TYR A 220 26.11 -13.18 19.16
N GLU A 221 26.89 -13.90 18.34
CA GLU A 221 27.95 -13.31 17.51
C GLU A 221 27.37 -12.48 16.38
N THR A 222 26.32 -13.00 15.74
CA THR A 222 25.57 -12.27 14.71
C THR A 222 24.97 -10.98 15.25
N SER A 223 24.46 -11.02 16.49
CA SER A 223 23.93 -9.85 17.20
C SER A 223 25.02 -8.85 17.57
N LEU A 224 26.19 -9.30 18.02
CA LEU A 224 27.33 -8.43 18.32
C LEU A 224 27.85 -7.73 17.05
N ILE A 225 27.96 -8.44 15.94
CA ILE A 225 28.29 -7.85 14.63
C ILE A 225 27.23 -6.82 14.24
N GLY A 226 25.95 -7.13 14.42
CA GLY A 226 24.83 -6.21 14.16
C GLY A 226 24.91 -4.91 14.99
N LEU A 227 25.29 -5.02 16.27
CA LEU A 227 25.47 -3.88 17.15
C LEU A 227 26.65 -2.99 16.71
N ILE A 228 27.81 -3.60 16.42
CA ILE A 228 29.01 -2.88 16.00
C ILE A 228 28.80 -2.21 14.64
N SER A 229 28.30 -2.94 13.64
CA SER A 229 28.01 -2.42 12.30
C SER A 229 26.94 -1.31 12.33
N GLY A 230 25.91 -1.47 13.16
CA GLY A 230 24.90 -0.45 13.41
C GLY A 230 25.46 0.84 14.03
N ALA A 231 26.52 0.75 14.83
CA ALA A 231 27.18 1.91 15.46
C ALA A 231 28.06 2.70 14.48
N VAL A 232 28.63 2.05 13.44
CA VAL A 232 29.47 2.70 12.42
C VAL A 232 28.68 3.75 11.61
N GLY A 233 27.42 3.44 11.25
CA GLY A 233 26.55 4.35 10.50
C GLY A 233 26.41 5.76 11.10
N PRO A 234 26.07 5.90 12.40
CA PRO A 234 26.11 7.15 13.14
C PRO A 234 27.41 7.96 13.04
N PHE A 235 28.58 7.31 13.07
CA PHE A 235 29.87 8.00 12.99
C PHE A 235 30.13 8.58 11.61
N THR A 236 29.82 7.82 10.56
CA THR A 236 29.95 8.27 9.16
C THR A 236 29.00 9.43 8.85
N ASN A 237 27.80 9.40 9.44
CA ASN A 237 26.73 10.35 9.13
C ASN A 237 26.69 11.60 10.01
N ALA A 238 27.49 11.68 11.06
CA ALA A 238 27.46 12.82 11.98
C ALA A 238 27.70 14.18 11.28
N PRO A 239 28.66 14.33 10.34
CA PRO A 239 28.86 15.59 9.63
C PRO A 239 27.65 16.00 8.78
N ILE A 240 27.05 15.05 8.06
CA ILE A 240 25.89 15.30 7.19
C ILE A 240 24.69 15.76 8.03
N ASP A 241 24.45 15.10 9.16
CA ASP A 241 23.30 15.40 10.01
C ASP A 241 23.44 16.72 10.77
N THR A 242 24.65 17.09 11.19
CA THR A 242 24.88 18.38 11.84
C THR A 242 24.72 19.55 10.87
N ILE A 243 25.12 19.41 9.60
CA ILE A 243 24.86 20.41 8.57
C ILE A 243 23.37 20.47 8.22
N LYS A 244 22.71 19.32 8.03
CA LYS A 244 21.27 19.24 7.72
C LYS A 244 20.40 19.91 8.78
N THR A 245 20.67 19.65 10.05
CA THR A 245 19.90 20.24 11.17
C THR A 245 20.03 21.76 11.23
N ARG A 246 21.20 22.32 10.86
CA ARG A 246 21.38 23.79 10.74
C ARG A 246 20.69 24.37 9.51
N LEU A 247 20.76 23.66 8.38
CA LEU A 247 20.11 24.06 7.14
C LEU A 247 18.58 24.13 7.30
N GLN A 248 17.97 23.11 7.90
CA GLN A 248 16.51 23.04 8.11
C GLN A 248 15.99 24.07 9.12
N LYS A 249 16.88 24.64 9.95
CA LYS A 249 16.54 25.68 10.93
C LYS A 249 16.53 27.09 10.34
N THR A 250 17.26 27.32 9.24
CA THR A 250 17.45 28.65 8.69
C THR A 250 16.45 28.87 7.55
N PRO A 251 15.57 29.89 7.63
CA PRO A 251 14.65 30.21 6.53
C PRO A 251 15.44 30.50 5.25
N ALA A 252 14.85 30.20 4.10
CA ALA A 252 15.51 30.42 2.82
C ALA A 252 15.49 31.92 2.50
N GLU A 253 16.66 32.51 2.26
CA GLU A 253 16.79 33.86 1.71
C GLU A 253 16.64 33.81 0.18
N ALA A 254 15.99 34.81 -0.41
CA ALA A 254 15.78 34.88 -1.85
C ALA A 254 17.13 35.01 -2.59
N GLY A 255 17.40 34.12 -3.56
CA GLY A 255 18.57 34.19 -4.45
C GLY A 255 19.75 33.25 -4.16
N GLN A 256 19.73 32.43 -3.09
CA GLN A 256 20.82 31.49 -2.79
C GLN A 256 20.52 30.04 -3.23
N SER A 257 21.47 29.41 -3.93
CA SER A 257 21.42 27.98 -4.26
C SER A 257 21.53 27.10 -3.00
N ALA A 258 20.81 25.97 -2.97
CA ALA A 258 20.84 25.01 -1.85
C ALA A 258 22.26 24.46 -1.58
N VAL A 259 23.06 24.26 -2.63
CA VAL A 259 24.45 23.78 -2.49
C VAL A 259 25.33 24.84 -1.85
N GLN A 260 25.18 26.10 -2.24
CA GLN A 260 25.93 27.22 -1.69
C GLN A 260 25.66 27.37 -0.19
N ARG A 261 24.41 27.19 0.24
CA ARG A 261 24.02 27.21 1.66
C ARG A 261 24.67 26.08 2.46
N ILE A 262 24.73 24.87 1.89
CA ILE A 262 25.39 23.72 2.54
C ILE A 262 26.89 24.01 2.74
N VAL A 263 27.56 24.52 1.70
CA VAL A 263 28.98 24.85 1.73
C VAL A 263 29.27 25.99 2.71
N ASN A 264 28.46 27.05 2.71
CA ASN A 264 28.60 28.18 3.63
C ASN A 264 28.43 27.74 5.09
N ILE A 265 27.38 26.96 5.39
CA ILE A 265 27.15 26.43 6.75
C ILE A 265 28.33 25.53 7.18
N GLY A 266 28.83 24.68 6.28
CA GLY A 266 29.99 23.82 6.56
C GLY A 266 31.26 24.61 6.86
N ASN A 267 31.54 25.64 6.05
CA ASN A 267 32.70 26.52 6.23
C ASN A 267 32.59 27.34 7.53
N ASP A 268 31.40 27.85 7.86
CA ASP A 268 31.16 28.57 9.11
C ASP A 268 31.36 27.66 10.33
N MET A 269 30.85 26.42 10.26
CA MET A 269 31.07 25.42 11.31
C MET A 269 32.56 25.13 11.52
N TRP A 270 33.30 24.98 10.42
CA TRP A 270 34.74 24.73 10.48
C TRP A 270 35.51 25.90 11.09
N LYS A 271 35.26 27.12 10.60
CA LYS A 271 35.98 28.35 11.02
C LYS A 271 35.61 28.81 12.44
N GLN A 272 34.34 28.71 12.85
CA GLN A 272 33.88 29.26 14.13
C GLN A 272 33.86 28.25 15.27
N GLU A 273 33.68 26.95 14.98
CA GLU A 273 33.44 25.93 16.02
C GLU A 273 34.40 24.73 15.95
N GLY A 274 35.21 24.62 14.89
CA GLY A 274 36.18 23.56 14.66
C GLY A 274 35.58 22.18 14.36
N VAL A 275 36.45 21.18 14.12
CA VAL A 275 36.09 19.83 13.66
C VAL A 275 35.16 19.09 14.62
N ARG A 276 35.27 19.34 15.93
CA ARG A 276 34.40 18.72 16.95
C ARG A 276 32.93 19.14 16.79
N SER A 277 32.63 20.23 16.07
CA SER A 277 31.27 20.68 15.79
C SER A 277 30.47 19.68 14.97
N PHE A 278 31.11 19.01 14.01
CA PHE A 278 30.48 18.04 13.11
C PHE A 278 30.02 16.76 13.82
N TYR A 279 30.55 16.48 15.02
CA TYR A 279 30.22 15.30 15.83
C TYR A 279 29.35 15.62 17.05
N LYS A 280 28.86 16.86 17.18
CA LYS A 280 27.96 17.24 18.28
C LYS A 280 26.65 16.44 18.20
N GLY A 281 26.39 15.62 19.21
CA GLY A 281 25.21 14.76 19.29
C GLY A 281 25.44 13.30 18.84
N ILE A 282 26.70 12.88 18.66
CA ILE A 282 27.03 11.47 18.36
C ILE A 282 26.71 10.52 19.52
N THR A 283 27.00 10.91 20.76
CA THR A 283 26.78 10.09 21.97
C THR A 283 25.33 9.58 22.11
N PRO A 284 24.29 10.43 22.09
CA PRO A 284 22.91 9.95 22.14
C PRO A 284 22.52 9.09 20.94
N ARG A 285 23.20 9.26 19.80
CA ARG A 285 22.92 8.51 18.57
C ARG A 285 23.47 7.09 18.64
N VAL A 286 24.69 6.92 19.13
CA VAL A 286 25.29 5.59 19.35
C VAL A 286 24.56 4.87 20.48
N MET A 287 24.21 5.56 21.57
CA MET A 287 23.40 4.99 22.65
C MET A 287 22.01 4.56 22.20
N ARG A 288 21.45 5.11 21.12
CA ARG A 288 20.18 4.64 20.56
C ARG A 288 20.31 3.31 19.81
N VAL A 289 21.46 3.05 19.20
CA VAL A 289 21.64 1.85 18.36
C VAL A 289 21.49 0.59 19.20
N ALA A 290 22.13 0.51 20.37
CA ALA A 290 22.11 -0.69 21.19
C ALA A 290 20.70 -1.09 21.69
N PRO A 291 19.89 -0.18 22.29
CA PRO A 291 18.50 -0.49 22.65
C PRO A 291 17.60 -0.76 21.45
N GLY A 292 17.78 -0.03 20.35
CA GLY A 292 16.96 -0.24 19.14
C GLY A 292 17.21 -1.61 18.51
N GLN A 293 18.48 -2.04 18.45
CA GLN A 293 18.84 -3.38 18.01
C GLN A 293 18.31 -4.42 19.00
N ALA A 294 18.55 -4.24 20.31
CA ALA A 294 18.05 -5.17 21.34
C ALA A 294 16.53 -5.37 21.25
N VAL A 295 15.73 -4.29 21.15
CA VAL A 295 14.27 -4.38 21.00
C VAL A 295 13.87 -5.06 19.70
N THR A 296 14.51 -4.73 18.59
CA THR A 296 14.24 -5.39 17.30
C THR A 296 14.51 -6.89 17.40
N PHE A 297 15.64 -7.29 17.99
CA PHE A 297 15.99 -8.69 18.20
C PHE A 297 15.04 -9.39 19.17
N THR A 298 14.73 -8.79 20.33
CA THR A 298 13.76 -9.35 21.27
C THR A 298 12.39 -9.55 20.62
N VAL A 299 11.95 -8.63 19.76
CA VAL A 299 10.67 -8.77 19.02
C VAL A 299 10.75 -9.85 17.93
N TYR A 300 11.89 -10.02 17.26
CA TYR A 300 12.09 -11.08 16.27
C TYR A 300 12.36 -12.46 16.88
N GLU A 301 12.90 -12.50 18.10
CA GLU A 301 13.24 -13.73 18.83
C GLU A 301 12.16 -14.16 19.82
N TYR A 302 11.18 -13.31 20.14
CA TYR A 302 10.09 -13.68 21.02
C TYR A 302 9.30 -14.85 20.43
N LEU A 303 9.58 -16.03 21.00
CA LEU A 303 8.86 -17.29 20.90
C LEU A 303 8.94 -17.98 19.53
N LYS A 304 10.15 -18.44 19.18
CA LYS A 304 10.34 -19.48 18.16
C LYS A 304 9.84 -20.83 18.68
N ALA A 305 9.27 -21.63 17.78
CA ALA A 305 9.07 -23.05 18.02
C ALA A 305 10.43 -23.75 18.07
N SER A 306 10.68 -24.51 19.14
CA SER A 306 11.87 -25.33 19.30
C SER A 306 12.02 -26.32 18.14
N GLN A 307 13.26 -26.70 17.85
CA GLN A 307 13.54 -27.72 16.82
C GLN A 307 12.90 -29.07 17.16
N GLU A 308 12.81 -29.39 18.46
CA GLU A 308 12.11 -30.56 18.99
C GLU A 308 10.62 -30.55 18.64
N LEU A 309 9.94 -29.41 18.81
CA LEU A 309 8.53 -29.27 18.44
C LEU A 309 8.32 -29.44 16.93
N LYS A 310 9.22 -28.89 16.12
CA LYS A 310 9.19 -29.06 14.65
C LYS A 310 9.39 -30.52 14.24
N SER A 311 10.28 -31.23 14.91
CA SER A 311 10.49 -32.67 14.69
C SER A 311 9.27 -33.49 15.10
N ALA A 312 8.68 -33.20 16.27
CA ALA A 312 7.49 -33.87 16.75
C ALA A 312 6.31 -33.69 15.79
N LEU A 313 6.11 -32.47 15.26
CA LEU A 313 5.10 -32.21 14.23
C LEU A 313 5.33 -33.05 12.96
N GLY A 314 6.58 -33.18 12.52
CA GLY A 314 6.93 -34.05 11.39
C GLY A 314 6.50 -35.50 11.63
N SER A 315 6.67 -36.01 12.86
CA SER A 315 6.18 -37.33 13.26
C SER A 315 4.65 -37.42 13.30
N LEU A 316 3.95 -36.38 13.78
CA LEU A 316 2.48 -36.34 13.85
C LEU A 316 1.81 -36.37 12.47
N VAL A 317 2.43 -35.72 11.48
CA VAL A 317 1.93 -35.69 10.09
C VAL A 317 2.18 -37.01 9.36
N THR A 318 3.23 -37.74 9.72
CA THR A 318 3.66 -38.97 9.01
C THR A 318 3.19 -40.26 9.67
N SER A 319 2.94 -40.28 10.98
CA SER A 319 2.56 -41.45 11.75
C SER A 319 1.17 -41.31 12.37
N THR A 320 0.36 -42.38 12.36
CA THR A 320 -0.95 -42.41 13.02
C THR A 320 -0.89 -42.71 14.52
N SER A 321 0.26 -43.14 15.03
CA SER A 321 0.43 -43.59 16.44
C SER A 321 0.03 -42.53 17.47
N GLN A 322 0.22 -41.25 17.15
CA GLN A 322 -0.13 -40.13 18.00
C GLN A 322 -1.31 -39.36 17.40
N ARG A 323 -2.28 -38.98 18.24
CA ARG A 323 -3.39 -38.11 17.89
C ARG A 323 -3.01 -36.63 17.95
N GLY A 324 -2.10 -36.26 18.85
CA GLY A 324 -1.72 -34.87 18.99
C GLY A 324 -0.48 -34.62 19.84
N ILE A 325 -0.06 -33.36 19.87
CA ILE A 325 1.11 -32.88 20.63
C ILE A 325 0.65 -31.74 21.52
N ILE A 326 1.10 -31.77 22.77
CA ILE A 326 0.93 -30.67 23.72
C ILE A 326 2.22 -29.88 23.74
N ALA A 327 2.12 -28.57 23.61
CA ALA A 327 3.23 -27.66 23.68
C ALA A 327 2.98 -26.57 24.73
N THR A 328 4.06 -26.11 25.34
CA THR A 328 4.04 -25.07 26.36
C THR A 328 5.17 -24.08 26.13
N ILE A 329 5.13 -22.95 26.84
CA ILE A 329 6.15 -21.92 26.76
C ILE A 329 7.07 -22.08 27.97
N GLN A 330 8.32 -22.45 27.72
CA GLN A 330 9.38 -22.52 28.72
C GLN A 330 10.59 -21.73 28.25
N ASN A 331 11.16 -20.91 29.14
CA ASN A 331 12.35 -20.11 28.84
C ASN A 331 12.25 -19.36 27.49
N GLU A 332 11.11 -18.70 27.25
CA GLU A 332 10.85 -17.88 26.05
C GLU A 332 10.88 -18.66 24.71
N THR A 333 10.78 -19.99 24.78
CA THR A 333 10.72 -20.89 23.62
C THR A 333 9.48 -21.77 23.71
N ILE A 334 8.86 -22.11 22.58
CA ILE A 334 7.74 -23.04 22.55
C ILE A 334 8.28 -24.47 22.43
N VAL A 335 8.07 -25.27 23.47
CA VAL A 335 8.62 -26.64 23.61
C VAL A 335 7.50 -27.68 23.67
N PRO A 336 7.72 -28.90 23.16
CA PRO A 336 6.77 -29.99 23.35
C PRO A 336 6.78 -30.43 24.82
N SER A 337 5.60 -30.52 25.42
CA SER A 337 5.41 -30.97 26.81
C SER A 337 4.90 -32.40 26.92
N GLY A 338 4.27 -32.94 25.87
CA GLY A 338 3.69 -34.28 25.86
C GLY A 338 3.03 -34.62 24.54
N THR A 339 2.64 -35.88 24.38
CA THR A 339 1.96 -36.41 23.19
C THR A 339 0.69 -37.14 23.58
N ILE A 340 -0.34 -37.04 22.76
CA ILE A 340 -1.62 -37.70 22.96
C ILE A 340 -1.64 -38.95 22.07
N PRO A 341 -1.83 -40.15 22.63
CA PRO A 341 -1.90 -41.38 21.85
C PRO A 341 -3.18 -41.42 21.01
N SER A 342 -3.13 -42.09 19.86
CA SER A 342 -4.33 -42.46 19.11
C SER A 342 -4.73 -43.89 19.53
N SER A 343 -5.68 -43.98 20.45
CA SER A 343 -6.15 -45.26 21.02
C SER A 343 -7.40 -45.80 20.32
N SER A 344 -8.15 -44.93 19.65
CA SER A 344 -9.43 -45.21 19.03
C SER A 344 -9.40 -44.96 17.52
N SER A 345 -10.36 -45.55 16.81
CA SER A 345 -10.49 -45.42 15.36
C SER A 345 -11.01 -44.06 14.90
N THR A 346 -11.58 -43.25 15.80
CA THR A 346 -12.21 -41.97 15.49
C THR A 346 -11.64 -40.82 16.30
N PHE A 347 -11.56 -39.64 15.68
CA PHE A 347 -11.12 -38.40 16.29
C PHE A 347 -11.87 -38.07 17.59
N ASN A 348 -13.21 -38.14 17.58
CA ASN A 348 -14.03 -37.77 18.74
C ASN A 348 -13.80 -38.68 19.95
N ALA A 349 -13.51 -39.97 19.74
CA ALA A 349 -13.21 -40.89 20.83
C ALA A 349 -11.84 -40.58 21.48
N ASP A 350 -10.84 -40.24 20.65
CA ASP A 350 -9.50 -39.88 21.12
C ASP A 350 -9.46 -38.53 21.86
N LEU A 351 -10.48 -37.66 21.72
CA LEU A 351 -10.56 -36.40 22.48
C LEU A 351 -10.63 -36.64 23.99
N SER A 352 -11.17 -37.77 24.45
CA SER A 352 -11.21 -38.12 25.88
C SER A 352 -9.82 -38.25 26.52
N ASN A 353 -8.78 -38.49 25.70
CA ASN A 353 -7.39 -38.56 26.17
C ASN A 353 -6.81 -37.18 26.52
N LEU A 354 -7.50 -36.08 26.20
CA LEU A 354 -7.05 -34.72 26.51
C LEU A 354 -7.22 -34.36 27.98
N GLN A 355 -8.23 -34.93 28.66
CA GLN A 355 -8.62 -34.54 30.02
C GLN A 355 -7.51 -34.76 31.05
N SER A 356 -6.63 -35.73 30.85
CA SER A 356 -5.48 -35.98 31.74
C SER A 356 -4.40 -34.89 31.67
N HIS A 357 -4.37 -34.13 30.57
CA HIS A 357 -3.36 -33.10 30.32
C HIS A 357 -3.85 -31.67 30.59
N ILE A 358 -5.17 -31.47 30.68
CA ILE A 358 -5.79 -30.17 30.91
C ILE A 358 -5.73 -29.83 32.40
N GLN A 359 -5.15 -28.67 32.72
CA GLN A 359 -5.06 -28.15 34.08
C GLN A 359 -5.89 -26.86 34.20
N PRO A 360 -6.66 -26.67 35.28
CA PRO A 360 -7.57 -25.52 35.40
C PRO A 360 -6.84 -24.17 35.53
N ASN A 361 -5.55 -24.16 35.86
CA ASN A 361 -4.76 -22.95 36.11
C ASN A 361 -3.56 -22.77 35.17
N ALA A 362 -3.42 -23.58 34.12
CA ALA A 362 -2.28 -23.52 33.21
C ALA A 362 -2.72 -23.48 31.74
N ALA A 363 -2.12 -22.57 30.97
CA ALA A 363 -2.36 -22.45 29.53
C ALA A 363 -1.49 -23.43 28.72
N LEU A 364 -2.02 -23.93 27.61
CA LEU A 364 -1.40 -24.94 26.76
C LEU A 364 -1.71 -24.71 25.28
N TYR A 365 -0.77 -25.12 24.42
CA TYR A 365 -1.03 -25.32 23.00
C TYR A 365 -1.26 -26.80 22.75
N ILE A 366 -2.27 -27.14 21.96
CA ILE A 366 -2.63 -28.51 21.65
C ILE A 366 -2.78 -28.61 20.13
N LEU A 367 -1.94 -29.43 19.51
CA LEU A 367 -1.95 -29.67 18.07
C LEU A 367 -2.57 -31.03 17.83
N LEU A 368 -3.76 -31.08 17.22
CA LEU A 368 -4.53 -32.31 17.04
C LEU A 368 -4.60 -32.70 15.57
N ARG A 369 -4.56 -34.00 15.28
CA ARG A 369 -4.84 -34.53 13.94
C ARG A 369 -6.31 -34.88 13.80
N ARG A 370 -6.98 -34.23 12.85
CA ARG A 370 -8.40 -34.50 12.53
C ARG A 370 -8.59 -35.79 11.75
N ALA A 371 -7.61 -36.16 10.91
CA ALA A 371 -7.65 -37.37 10.11
C ALA A 371 -7.66 -38.66 10.96
N ASP A 372 -8.63 -39.53 10.70
CA ASP A 372 -8.71 -40.87 11.30
C ASP A 372 -7.70 -41.84 10.67
N SER A 373 -7.31 -41.62 9.41
CA SER A 373 -6.34 -42.46 8.68
C SER A 373 -5.44 -41.64 7.77
N LEU A 374 -4.25 -42.16 7.45
CA LEU A 374 -3.33 -41.57 6.46
C LEU A 374 -3.89 -41.60 5.03
N ALA A 375 -4.94 -42.38 4.77
CA ALA A 375 -5.64 -42.41 3.49
C ALA A 375 -6.77 -41.36 3.41
N SER A 376 -7.12 -40.69 4.51
CA SER A 376 -8.17 -39.69 4.51
C SER A 376 -7.83 -38.51 3.59
N PRO A 377 -8.81 -37.96 2.85
CA PRO A 377 -8.60 -36.80 1.99
C PRO A 377 -8.26 -35.56 2.81
N ASP A 378 -8.83 -35.43 4.01
CA ASP A 378 -8.49 -34.40 4.97
C ASP A 378 -7.39 -34.89 5.91
N LYS A 379 -6.17 -34.36 5.71
CA LYS A 379 -4.98 -34.60 6.55
C LYS A 379 -4.66 -33.42 7.45
N SER A 380 -5.59 -32.48 7.58
CA SER A 380 -5.35 -31.26 8.32
C SER A 380 -5.23 -31.52 9.83
N LEU A 381 -4.47 -30.64 10.45
CA LEU A 381 -4.34 -30.51 11.89
C LEU A 381 -5.22 -29.37 12.38
N VAL A 382 -5.50 -29.38 13.67
CA VAL A 382 -6.20 -28.34 14.40
C VAL A 382 -5.25 -27.77 15.44
N ALA A 383 -5.07 -26.45 15.45
CA ALA A 383 -4.26 -25.77 16.45
C ALA A 383 -5.16 -25.17 17.54
N VAL A 384 -5.28 -25.87 18.66
CA VAL A 384 -6.07 -25.44 19.81
C VAL A 384 -5.17 -24.66 20.78
N THR A 385 -5.63 -23.49 21.19
CA THR A 385 -4.99 -22.67 22.23
C THR A 385 -5.91 -22.65 23.45
N TYR A 386 -5.54 -23.39 24.49
CA TYR A 386 -6.29 -23.48 25.73
C TYR A 386 -5.73 -22.47 26.75
N VAL A 387 -6.55 -21.52 27.18
CA VAL A 387 -6.17 -20.49 28.15
C VAL A 387 -7.28 -20.36 29.20
N PRO A 388 -7.16 -21.05 30.34
CA PRO A 388 -8.21 -21.01 31.33
C PRO A 388 -8.30 -19.66 32.05
N ASN A 389 -9.52 -19.31 32.46
CA ASN A 389 -9.78 -18.05 33.16
C ASN A 389 -9.07 -17.96 34.52
N ALA A 390 -8.70 -19.08 35.14
CA ALA A 390 -7.90 -19.08 36.37
C ALA A 390 -6.38 -19.00 36.14
N ALA A 391 -5.90 -19.04 34.89
CA ALA A 391 -4.46 -18.94 34.61
C ALA A 391 -3.87 -17.57 35.00
N PRO A 392 -2.58 -17.51 35.41
CA PRO A 392 -1.90 -16.25 35.66
C PRO A 392 -1.92 -15.33 34.44
N VAL A 393 -2.11 -14.02 34.65
CA VAL A 393 -2.22 -13.01 33.57
C VAL A 393 -1.04 -13.08 32.59
N ARG A 394 0.18 -13.30 33.10
CA ARG A 394 1.38 -13.48 32.27
C ARG A 394 1.22 -14.62 31.27
N GLN A 395 0.72 -15.78 31.72
CA GLN A 395 0.50 -16.93 30.83
C GLN A 395 -0.60 -16.62 29.81
N LYS A 396 -1.72 -16.03 30.24
CA LYS A 396 -2.81 -15.62 29.33
C LYS A 396 -2.30 -14.73 28.21
N MET A 397 -1.49 -13.71 28.55
CA MET A 397 -0.91 -12.80 27.58
C MET A 397 0.07 -13.51 26.64
N LEU A 398 0.98 -14.33 27.17
CA LEU A 398 1.95 -15.06 26.35
C LEU A 398 1.25 -15.99 25.36
N PHE A 399 0.39 -16.89 25.84
CA PHE A 399 -0.26 -17.87 24.98
C PHE A 399 -1.20 -17.23 23.95
N ALA A 400 -1.96 -16.20 24.33
CA ALA A 400 -2.83 -15.48 23.40
C ALA A 400 -2.04 -14.71 22.33
N SER A 401 -0.93 -14.06 22.69
CA SER A 401 -0.12 -13.29 21.75
C SER A 401 0.71 -14.14 20.80
N THR A 402 1.08 -15.37 21.20
CA THR A 402 1.97 -16.21 20.39
C THR A 402 1.31 -17.35 19.64
N ARG A 403 -0.01 -17.53 19.76
CA ARG A 403 -0.76 -18.60 19.07
C ARG A 403 -0.62 -18.55 17.53
N LEU A 404 -0.69 -17.35 16.94
CA LEU A 404 -0.59 -17.17 15.49
C LEU A 404 0.86 -17.35 15.01
N THR A 405 1.82 -16.93 15.82
CA THR A 405 3.25 -17.14 15.56
C THR A 405 3.57 -18.63 15.53
N LEU A 406 3.02 -19.41 16.47
CA LEU A 406 3.20 -20.86 16.51
C LEU A 406 2.69 -21.53 15.22
N VAL A 407 1.44 -21.28 14.84
CA VAL A 407 0.85 -21.85 13.61
C VAL A 407 1.68 -21.47 12.37
N ARG A 408 2.14 -20.22 12.29
CA ARG A 408 2.99 -19.74 11.19
C ARG A 408 4.35 -20.43 11.15
N GLU A 409 5.01 -20.61 12.29
CA GLU A 409 6.32 -21.27 12.41
C GLU A 409 6.27 -22.76 12.11
N LEU A 410 5.15 -23.41 12.45
CA LEU A 410 4.91 -24.82 12.20
C LEU A 410 4.41 -25.11 10.78
N GLY A 411 4.04 -24.06 10.03
CA GLY A 411 3.49 -24.18 8.68
C GLY A 411 1.97 -24.15 8.72
N GLY A 412 1.39 -22.98 8.45
CA GLY A 412 -0.07 -22.79 8.46
C GLY A 412 -0.82 -23.68 7.48
N GLU A 413 -0.14 -24.19 6.45
CA GLU A 413 -0.67 -25.18 5.50
C GLU A 413 -1.08 -26.50 6.14
N HIS A 414 -0.52 -26.84 7.30
CA HIS A 414 -0.85 -28.07 8.01
C HIS A 414 -2.13 -27.92 8.84
N PHE A 415 -2.56 -26.70 9.15
CA PHE A 415 -3.68 -26.45 10.06
C PHE A 415 -4.90 -25.96 9.29
N ALA A 416 -6.00 -26.71 9.31
CA ALA A 416 -7.26 -26.26 8.70
C ALA A 416 -7.92 -25.16 9.53
N GLU A 417 -7.83 -25.29 10.86
CA GLU A 417 -8.46 -24.36 11.79
C GLU A 417 -7.60 -24.14 13.04
N SER A 418 -7.81 -22.98 13.66
CA SER A 418 -7.22 -22.64 14.95
C SER A 418 -8.32 -22.25 15.91
N VAL A 419 -8.44 -23.01 17.00
CA VAL A 419 -9.52 -22.88 17.98
C VAL A 419 -8.94 -22.27 19.26
N PHE A 420 -9.68 -21.37 19.88
CA PHE A 420 -9.31 -20.79 21.17
C PHE A 420 -10.37 -21.20 22.20
N THR A 421 -9.92 -21.81 23.28
CA THR A 421 -10.79 -22.32 24.33
C THR A 421 -10.35 -21.79 25.69
N THR A 422 -11.32 -21.58 26.56
CA THR A 422 -11.11 -21.10 27.93
C THR A 422 -11.63 -22.07 28.98
N GLU A 423 -12.55 -22.95 28.60
CA GLU A 423 -13.12 -23.96 29.49
C GLU A 423 -12.67 -25.36 29.07
N ALA A 424 -12.48 -26.24 30.06
CA ALA A 424 -12.11 -27.63 29.79
C ALA A 424 -13.26 -28.42 29.12
N SER A 425 -14.51 -28.00 29.34
CA SER A 425 -15.72 -28.54 28.72
C SER A 425 -15.72 -28.39 27.19
N GLU A 426 -15.09 -27.33 26.65
CA GLU A 426 -14.95 -27.09 25.21
C GLU A 426 -14.01 -28.10 24.53
N LEU A 427 -13.13 -28.75 25.30
CA LEU A 427 -12.17 -29.76 24.83
C LEU A 427 -12.69 -31.19 25.00
N THR A 428 -14.00 -31.37 24.94
CA THR A 428 -14.68 -32.67 24.96
C THR A 428 -15.29 -32.97 23.59
N SER A 429 -15.76 -34.21 23.36
CA SER A 429 -16.49 -34.55 22.14
C SER A 429 -17.74 -33.69 21.97
N GLU A 430 -18.51 -33.48 23.05
CA GLU A 430 -19.70 -32.62 23.03
C GLU A 430 -19.36 -31.15 22.75
N GLY A 431 -18.26 -30.66 23.34
CA GLY A 431 -17.75 -29.31 23.07
C GLY A 431 -17.34 -29.13 21.61
N TRP A 432 -16.71 -30.15 21.02
CA TRP A 432 -16.32 -30.15 19.61
C TRP A 432 -17.53 -30.16 18.66
N GLU A 433 -18.56 -30.96 18.96
CA GLU A 433 -19.80 -30.95 18.19
C GLU A 433 -20.49 -29.58 18.22
N LYS A 434 -20.51 -28.92 19.39
CA LYS A 434 -21.02 -27.54 19.50
C LYS A 434 -20.19 -26.55 18.68
N HIS A 435 -18.87 -26.73 18.62
CA HIS A 435 -17.98 -25.90 17.80
C HIS A 435 -18.26 -26.04 16.30
N ILE A 436 -18.47 -27.28 15.82
CA ILE A 436 -18.86 -27.54 14.43
C ILE A 436 -20.22 -26.88 14.14
N ALA A 437 -21.21 -27.12 14.99
CA ALA A 437 -22.56 -26.55 14.83
C ALA A 437 -22.55 -25.02 14.81
N HIS A 438 -21.72 -24.38 15.64
CA HIS A 438 -21.54 -22.93 15.62
C HIS A 438 -20.90 -22.45 14.32
N THR A 439 -19.88 -23.15 13.82
CA THR A 439 -19.16 -22.77 12.59
C THR A 439 -20.04 -22.92 11.34
N GLU A 440 -20.98 -23.87 11.35
CA GLU A 440 -21.96 -24.07 10.28
C GLU A 440 -23.18 -23.14 10.39
N SER A 441 -23.35 -22.43 11.52
CA SER A 441 -24.48 -21.53 11.72
C SER A 441 -24.39 -20.27 10.86
N GLU A 442 -25.55 -19.67 10.55
CA GLU A 442 -25.60 -18.44 9.77
C GLU A 442 -24.98 -17.28 10.53
N ASN A 443 -24.16 -16.49 9.83
CA ASN A 443 -23.56 -15.30 10.43
C ASN A 443 -24.66 -14.28 10.78
N PRO A 444 -24.62 -13.69 11.98
CA PRO A 444 -25.57 -12.65 12.35
C PRO A 444 -25.37 -11.42 11.47
N LEU A 445 -26.40 -11.07 10.68
CA LEU A 445 -26.43 -9.90 9.82
C LEU A 445 -27.17 -8.76 10.52
N THR A 446 -26.73 -7.54 10.27
CA THR A 446 -27.49 -6.33 10.67
C THR A 446 -28.69 -6.12 9.74
N ALA A 447 -29.70 -5.39 10.21
CA ALA A 447 -30.88 -5.05 9.40
C ALA A 447 -30.51 -4.30 8.10
N GLU A 448 -29.48 -3.45 8.14
CA GLU A 448 -28.97 -2.74 6.96
C GLU A 448 -28.32 -3.71 5.97
N GLU A 449 -27.47 -4.64 6.43
CA GLU A 449 -26.84 -5.63 5.57
C GLU A 449 -27.84 -6.58 4.92
N GLN A 450 -28.89 -6.96 5.66
CA GLN A 450 -29.99 -7.77 5.14
C GLN A 450 -30.73 -7.00 4.04
N SER A 451 -31.08 -5.73 4.26
CA SER A 451 -31.72 -4.89 3.24
C SER A 451 -30.88 -4.71 1.97
N LEU A 452 -29.55 -4.63 2.10
CA LEU A 452 -28.63 -4.53 0.97
C LEU A 452 -28.55 -5.85 0.18
N GLN A 453 -28.63 -7.00 0.86
CA GLN A 453 -28.74 -8.29 0.18
C GLN A 453 -30.05 -8.38 -0.61
N ASP A 454 -31.16 -7.93 -0.03
CA ASP A 454 -32.46 -7.91 -0.68
C ASP A 454 -32.46 -7.02 -1.93
N ILE A 455 -31.88 -5.82 -1.85
CA ILE A 455 -31.73 -4.91 -3.00
C ILE A 455 -30.88 -5.55 -4.10
N LYS A 456 -29.73 -6.15 -3.75
CA LYS A 456 -28.88 -6.84 -4.73
C LYS A 456 -29.59 -8.00 -5.41
N ALA A 457 -30.41 -8.74 -4.66
CA ALA A 457 -31.22 -9.82 -5.22
C ALA A 457 -32.28 -9.27 -6.20
N ALA A 458 -32.95 -8.16 -5.85
CA ALA A 458 -33.91 -7.49 -6.70
C ALA A 458 -33.26 -6.92 -7.99
N GLU A 459 -32.11 -6.25 -7.87
CA GLU A 459 -31.33 -5.75 -9.02
C GLU A 459 -30.87 -6.90 -9.94
N ALA A 460 -30.43 -8.03 -9.37
CA ALA A 460 -30.03 -9.19 -10.14
C ALA A 460 -31.21 -9.80 -10.93
N LEU A 461 -32.41 -9.79 -10.35
CA LEU A 461 -33.63 -10.22 -11.05
C LEU A 461 -34.00 -9.24 -12.19
N GLU A 462 -33.98 -7.93 -11.93
CA GLU A 462 -34.22 -6.91 -12.95
C GLU A 462 -33.20 -6.98 -14.10
N SER A 463 -31.92 -7.22 -13.81
CA SER A 463 -30.85 -7.35 -14.82
C SER A 463 -31.06 -8.52 -15.80
N ARG A 464 -31.87 -9.51 -15.42
CA ARG A 464 -32.18 -10.70 -16.23
C ARG A 464 -33.53 -10.60 -16.95
N GLY A 465 -34.31 -9.54 -16.71
CA GLY A 465 -35.64 -9.36 -17.30
C GLY A 465 -35.59 -8.95 -18.77
N THR A 466 -36.49 -9.51 -19.59
CA THR A 466 -36.74 -9.12 -21.00
C THR A 466 -37.70 -7.94 -21.13
N ARG A 467 -37.76 -7.04 -20.14
CA ARG A 467 -38.54 -5.82 -20.27
C ARG A 467 -37.84 -4.97 -21.33
N GLY A 468 -38.41 -4.97 -22.54
CA GLY A 468 -37.90 -4.20 -23.68
C GLY A 468 -37.54 -2.81 -23.20
N GLN A 469 -36.27 -2.42 -23.45
CA GLN A 469 -35.64 -1.21 -22.98
C GLN A 469 -36.64 -0.04 -22.88
N GLY A 470 -37.22 0.14 -21.70
CA GLY A 470 -37.52 1.48 -21.19
C GLY A 470 -36.17 2.10 -20.86
N LEU A 471 -35.30 2.25 -21.86
CA LEU A 471 -34.16 3.15 -21.77
C LEU A 471 -34.72 4.41 -21.17
N ALA A 472 -34.06 4.93 -20.14
CA ALA A 472 -34.24 6.30 -19.69
C ALA A 472 -33.84 7.26 -20.82
N GLN A 473 -34.54 7.20 -21.97
CA GLN A 473 -34.68 8.32 -22.86
C GLN A 473 -35.50 9.32 -22.05
N GLY A 474 -34.80 10.29 -21.47
CA GLY A 474 -35.43 11.53 -21.02
C GLY A 474 -36.45 11.97 -22.06
N GLY A 475 -37.62 12.40 -21.59
CA GLY A 475 -38.84 12.53 -22.38
C GLY A 475 -38.63 12.97 -23.82
N ARG A 476 -39.24 12.25 -24.76
CA ARG A 476 -39.20 12.53 -26.19
C ARG A 476 -39.68 13.97 -26.44
N ILE A 477 -38.77 14.90 -26.73
CA ILE A 477 -39.12 16.28 -27.09
C ILE A 477 -39.67 16.24 -28.53
N ALA A 478 -40.97 16.44 -28.71
CA ALA A 478 -41.56 16.56 -30.04
C ALA A 478 -40.97 17.78 -30.77
N ILE A 479 -40.24 17.54 -31.86
CA ILE A 479 -39.59 18.59 -32.64
C ILE A 479 -40.58 19.13 -33.65
N ARG A 480 -40.66 20.45 -33.78
CA ARG A 480 -41.34 21.12 -34.90
C ARG A 480 -40.34 21.27 -36.04
N ALA A 481 -40.63 20.75 -37.23
CA ALA A 481 -39.75 20.88 -38.39
C ALA A 481 -40.35 21.82 -39.43
N SER A 482 -39.52 22.61 -40.09
CA SER A 482 -39.93 23.42 -41.23
C SER A 482 -40.26 22.54 -42.44
N ASP A 483 -41.31 22.89 -43.19
CA ASP A 483 -41.82 22.13 -44.36
C ASP A 483 -40.77 21.87 -45.46
N GLU A 484 -39.72 22.69 -45.52
CA GLU A 484 -38.63 22.61 -46.49
C GLU A 484 -37.70 21.39 -46.27
N ILE A 485 -37.63 20.87 -45.04
CA ILE A 485 -36.72 19.79 -44.65
C ILE A 485 -37.12 18.48 -45.33
N GLY A 486 -38.41 18.14 -45.33
CA GLY A 486 -38.90 16.92 -45.98
C GLY A 486 -38.58 16.89 -47.48
N GLY A 487 -38.65 18.05 -48.15
CA GLY A 487 -38.26 18.21 -49.55
C GLY A 487 -36.76 18.00 -49.78
N ALA A 488 -35.92 18.61 -48.95
CA ALA A 488 -34.46 18.47 -49.05
C ALA A 488 -33.99 17.03 -48.77
N LEU A 489 -34.54 16.38 -47.74
CA LEU A 489 -34.21 14.99 -47.40
C LEU A 489 -34.68 14.00 -48.47
N LYS A 490 -35.86 14.22 -49.09
CA LYS A 490 -36.31 13.39 -50.23
C LYS A 490 -35.39 13.54 -51.44
N LYS A 491 -34.96 14.77 -51.77
CA LYS A 491 -34.01 15.03 -52.85
C LYS A 491 -32.66 14.37 -52.60
N LEU A 492 -32.20 14.38 -51.35
CA LEU A 492 -30.98 13.68 -50.94
C LEU A 492 -31.09 12.17 -51.21
N GLY A 493 -32.22 11.55 -50.90
CA GLY A 493 -32.45 10.12 -51.13
C GLY A 493 -32.64 9.73 -52.61
N GLN A 494 -33.08 10.66 -53.46
CA GLN A 494 -33.32 10.42 -54.89
C GLN A 494 -32.07 10.53 -55.78
N GLY A 495 -30.91 10.89 -55.22
CA GLY A 495 -29.63 10.87 -55.95
C GLY A 495 -29.35 12.09 -56.82
N GLY A 496 -29.69 13.30 -56.35
CA GLY A 496 -29.36 14.57 -57.03
C GLY A 496 -27.88 14.99 -56.93
N THR A 497 -27.56 16.18 -57.47
CA THR A 497 -26.21 16.80 -57.43
C THR A 497 -25.74 17.13 -56.01
N ASP A 498 -26.68 17.40 -55.11
CA ASP A 498 -26.43 17.67 -53.70
C ASP A 498 -26.39 16.34 -52.94
N ASN A 499 -25.33 16.13 -52.17
CA ASN A 499 -25.12 14.93 -51.36
C ASN A 499 -24.93 15.25 -49.86
N LEU A 500 -25.12 16.51 -49.44
CA LEU A 500 -25.03 16.95 -48.05
C LEU A 500 -26.20 17.89 -47.71
N VAL A 501 -27.00 17.52 -46.70
CA VAL A 501 -28.07 18.35 -46.13
C VAL A 501 -27.74 18.68 -44.68
N GLN A 502 -27.73 19.97 -44.33
CA GLN A 502 -27.43 20.43 -42.97
C GLN A 502 -28.65 21.07 -42.32
N LEU A 503 -28.92 20.68 -41.08
CA LEU A 503 -30.03 21.17 -40.27
C LEU A 503 -29.52 21.82 -38.98
N ARG A 504 -30.24 22.83 -38.53
CA ARG A 504 -30.00 23.52 -37.26
C ARG A 504 -31.30 23.58 -36.46
N MET A 505 -31.20 23.41 -35.15
CA MET A 505 -32.29 23.75 -34.24
C MET A 505 -32.17 25.22 -33.86
N ASN A 506 -33.21 25.99 -34.15
CA ASN A 506 -33.26 27.37 -33.70
C ASN A 506 -33.64 27.41 -32.22
N GLY A 507 -32.71 27.88 -31.39
CA GLY A 507 -32.84 27.87 -29.92
C GLY A 507 -33.91 28.81 -29.36
N SER A 508 -34.51 29.68 -30.18
CA SER A 508 -35.52 30.65 -29.74
C SER A 508 -36.95 30.15 -29.92
N ASN A 509 -37.23 29.41 -30.99
CA ASN A 509 -38.55 28.89 -31.34
C ASN A 509 -38.64 27.35 -31.29
N GLU A 510 -37.51 26.67 -31.01
CA GLU A 510 -37.39 25.22 -30.91
C GLU A 510 -37.87 24.49 -32.18
N THR A 511 -37.64 25.13 -33.33
CA THR A 511 -37.93 24.55 -34.65
C THR A 511 -36.64 24.10 -35.34
N LEU A 512 -36.71 22.95 -35.98
CA LEU A 512 -35.66 22.45 -36.87
C LEU A 512 -35.76 23.15 -38.22
N GLU A 513 -34.68 23.76 -38.65
CA GLU A 513 -34.56 24.55 -39.87
C GLU A 513 -33.50 23.94 -40.82
N LEU A 514 -33.74 24.06 -42.12
CA LEU A 514 -32.76 23.74 -43.16
C LEU A 514 -31.73 24.88 -43.25
N VAL A 515 -30.44 24.53 -43.21
CA VAL A 515 -29.33 25.50 -43.27
C VAL A 515 -28.77 25.56 -44.69
N SER A 516 -28.49 24.40 -45.27
CA SER A 516 -27.89 24.28 -46.59
C SER A 516 -28.20 22.91 -47.20
N SER A 517 -28.31 22.90 -48.53
CA SER A 517 -28.24 21.70 -49.37
C SER A 517 -27.08 21.95 -50.32
N SER A 518 -26.04 21.13 -50.26
CA SER A 518 -24.82 21.33 -51.03
C SER A 518 -24.20 19.99 -51.43
N SER A 519 -23.20 20.06 -52.32
CA SER A 519 -22.39 18.91 -52.69
C SER A 519 -21.05 18.98 -51.95
N ALA A 520 -20.68 17.90 -51.28
CA ALA A 520 -19.43 17.74 -50.54
C ALA A 520 -18.80 16.38 -50.83
N THR A 521 -17.47 16.33 -50.84
CA THR A 521 -16.70 15.08 -50.90
C THR A 521 -16.29 14.65 -49.49
N PRO A 522 -15.95 13.37 -49.24
CA PRO A 522 -15.54 12.90 -47.92
C PRO A 522 -14.44 13.73 -47.24
N SER A 523 -13.54 14.32 -48.03
CA SER A 523 -12.46 15.19 -47.54
C SER A 523 -12.88 16.65 -47.26
N THR A 524 -14.01 17.10 -47.81
CA THR A 524 -14.49 18.49 -47.68
C THR A 524 -15.69 18.65 -46.74
N ILE A 525 -16.28 17.56 -46.24
CA ILE A 525 -17.44 17.60 -45.31
C ILE A 525 -17.11 18.38 -44.03
N ALA A 526 -15.94 18.16 -43.45
CA ALA A 526 -15.49 18.87 -42.25
C ALA A 526 -15.48 20.40 -42.45
N GLN A 527 -15.15 20.88 -43.65
CA GLN A 527 -15.12 22.31 -43.98
C GLN A 527 -16.53 22.90 -44.16
N ALA A 528 -17.51 22.07 -44.51
CA ALA A 528 -18.89 22.50 -44.68
C ALA A 528 -19.62 22.63 -43.33
N ILE A 529 -19.15 21.97 -42.27
CA ILE A 529 -19.79 21.97 -40.95
C ILE A 529 -19.26 23.12 -40.10
N ASP A 530 -20.18 23.81 -39.43
CA ASP A 530 -19.87 24.93 -38.54
C ASP A 530 -19.11 24.47 -37.29
N ALA A 531 -17.97 25.10 -37.00
CA ALA A 531 -17.14 24.79 -35.83
C ALA A 531 -17.61 25.47 -34.53
N LYS A 532 -18.58 26.38 -34.59
CA LYS A 532 -19.07 27.17 -33.45
C LYS A 532 -20.47 26.78 -33.01
N GLU A 533 -21.33 26.36 -33.94
CA GLU A 533 -22.72 25.98 -33.67
C GLU A 533 -22.96 24.48 -33.90
N PRO A 534 -23.78 23.81 -33.07
CA PRO A 534 -24.17 22.41 -33.31
C PRO A 534 -24.95 22.23 -34.62
N ARG A 535 -24.67 21.15 -35.36
CA ARG A 535 -25.33 20.84 -36.64
C ARG A 535 -25.71 19.36 -36.71
N TYR A 536 -26.84 19.10 -37.34
CA TYR A 536 -27.14 17.77 -37.87
C TYR A 536 -26.84 17.78 -39.36
N SER A 537 -26.13 16.77 -39.84
CA SER A 537 -25.78 16.66 -41.26
C SER A 537 -26.12 15.27 -41.77
N PHE A 538 -26.88 15.23 -42.86
CA PHE A 538 -27.16 14.01 -43.60
C PHE A 538 -26.28 14.01 -44.84
N TYR A 539 -25.37 13.05 -44.90
CA TYR A 539 -24.44 12.90 -46.02
C TYR A 539 -24.76 11.61 -46.78
N ARG A 540 -24.90 11.71 -48.10
CA ARG A 540 -25.05 10.56 -48.99
C ARG A 540 -23.67 10.15 -49.50
N HIS A 541 -23.24 8.96 -49.11
CA HIS A 541 -21.98 8.38 -49.58
C HIS A 541 -22.20 7.66 -50.92
N ASP A 542 -21.36 7.94 -51.91
CA ASP A 542 -21.54 7.52 -53.32
C ASP A 542 -21.08 6.08 -53.64
N ASP A 543 -20.77 5.25 -52.63
CA ASP A 543 -20.47 3.84 -52.88
C ASP A 543 -21.76 3.01 -53.09
N SER A 544 -21.63 1.87 -53.79
CA SER A 544 -22.60 1.12 -54.64
C SER A 544 -24.03 0.83 -54.12
N ALA A 545 -24.45 1.35 -52.96
CA ALA A 545 -25.80 1.28 -52.40
C ALA A 545 -26.41 2.63 -51.93
N ALA A 546 -25.74 3.77 -52.17
CA ALA A 546 -26.18 5.11 -51.74
C ALA A 546 -26.53 5.18 -50.24
N SER A 547 -25.56 4.87 -49.38
CA SER A 547 -25.73 4.83 -47.94
C SER A 547 -25.79 6.23 -47.33
N ILE A 548 -26.77 6.47 -46.46
CA ILE A 548 -26.94 7.75 -45.75
C ILE A 548 -26.25 7.66 -44.39
N VAL A 549 -25.28 8.56 -44.17
CA VAL A 549 -24.62 8.79 -42.88
C VAL A 549 -25.28 9.97 -42.19
N PHE A 550 -25.74 9.75 -40.96
CA PHE A 550 -26.19 10.83 -40.09
C PHE A 550 -25.03 11.26 -39.20
N ILE A 551 -24.67 12.54 -39.25
CA ILE A 551 -23.57 13.12 -38.50
C ILE A 551 -24.14 14.17 -37.56
N SER A 552 -23.93 13.99 -36.26
CA SER A 552 -24.30 14.95 -35.22
C SER A 552 -23.03 15.61 -34.69
N THR A 553 -22.86 16.90 -34.97
CA THR A 553 -21.74 17.69 -34.47
C THR A 553 -22.19 18.62 -33.37
N CYS A 554 -21.47 18.61 -32.24
CA CYS A 554 -21.78 19.47 -31.11
C CYS A 554 -20.50 20.04 -30.51
N PRO A 555 -20.05 21.22 -31.00
CA PRO A 555 -18.85 21.89 -30.50
C PRO A 555 -18.90 22.09 -28.99
N SER A 556 -17.77 21.85 -28.32
CA SER A 556 -17.65 22.00 -26.86
C SER A 556 -17.97 23.43 -26.37
N GLY A 557 -17.77 24.42 -27.24
CA GLY A 557 -18.11 25.83 -27.02
C GLY A 557 -19.61 26.19 -27.08
N ALA A 558 -20.49 25.29 -27.54
CA ALA A 558 -21.93 25.53 -27.61
C ALA A 558 -22.57 25.65 -26.21
N LYS A 559 -23.69 26.37 -26.07
CA LYS A 559 -24.33 26.57 -24.75
C LYS A 559 -24.90 25.25 -24.22
N ILE A 560 -24.91 25.06 -22.89
CA ILE A 560 -25.46 23.84 -22.25
C ILE A 560 -26.88 23.51 -22.75
N ARG A 561 -27.74 24.55 -22.88
CA ARG A 561 -29.10 24.39 -23.42
C ARG A 561 -29.10 23.83 -24.84
N GLU A 562 -28.24 24.32 -25.71
CA GLU A 562 -28.12 23.85 -27.11
C GLU A 562 -27.59 22.42 -27.14
N ARG A 563 -26.58 22.09 -26.33
CA ARG A 563 -26.05 20.72 -26.25
C ARG A 563 -27.09 19.73 -25.75
N MET A 564 -27.86 20.08 -24.72
CA MET A 564 -28.95 19.23 -24.22
C MET A 564 -30.07 19.07 -25.25
N LEU A 565 -30.45 20.16 -25.92
CA LEU A 565 -31.48 20.14 -26.97
C LEU A 565 -31.06 19.24 -28.13
N TYR A 566 -29.82 19.37 -28.62
CA TYR A 566 -29.32 18.53 -29.72
C TYR A 566 -29.12 17.06 -29.31
N ALA A 567 -28.72 16.78 -28.06
CA ALA A 567 -28.62 15.40 -27.58
C ALA A 567 -30.00 14.73 -27.44
N ALA A 568 -30.99 15.44 -26.91
CA ALA A 568 -32.35 14.92 -26.71
C ALA A 568 -33.14 14.78 -28.02
N SER A 569 -32.92 15.69 -28.98
CA SER A 569 -33.62 15.74 -30.27
C SER A 569 -33.08 14.76 -31.31
N ARG A 570 -31.86 14.22 -31.12
CA ARG A 570 -31.16 13.37 -32.09
C ARG A 570 -31.99 12.21 -32.61
N GLY A 571 -32.63 11.45 -31.71
CA GLY A 571 -33.46 10.31 -32.08
C GLY A 571 -34.63 10.71 -32.97
N ASN A 572 -35.29 11.84 -32.65
CA ASN A 572 -36.45 12.33 -33.38
C ASN A 572 -36.07 12.89 -34.75
N VAL A 573 -34.90 13.53 -34.89
CA VAL A 573 -34.39 13.99 -36.21
C VAL A 573 -34.11 12.80 -37.13
N VAL A 574 -33.53 11.72 -36.61
CA VAL A 574 -33.32 10.48 -37.38
C VAL A 574 -34.68 9.86 -37.77
N SER A 575 -35.64 9.78 -36.85
CA SER A 575 -36.98 9.27 -37.15
C SER A 575 -37.72 10.15 -38.17
N LEU A 576 -37.57 11.47 -38.12
CA LEU A 576 -38.13 12.39 -39.09
C LEU A 576 -37.55 12.15 -40.49
N ALA A 577 -36.23 11.99 -40.59
CA ALA A 577 -35.57 11.69 -41.86
C ALA A 577 -35.99 10.32 -42.44
N GLN A 578 -36.25 9.33 -41.58
CA GLN A 578 -36.74 8.02 -41.99
C GLN A 578 -38.21 8.06 -42.44
N ASN A 579 -39.08 8.72 -41.68
CA ASN A 579 -40.53 8.72 -41.91
C ASN A 579 -40.95 9.72 -43.01
N GLU A 580 -40.47 10.95 -42.97
CA GLU A 580 -40.86 12.02 -43.92
C GLU A 580 -39.92 12.08 -45.12
N GLY A 581 -38.61 11.86 -44.90
CA GLY A 581 -37.59 11.89 -45.94
C GLY A 581 -37.44 10.57 -46.72
N GLY A 582 -37.97 9.46 -46.20
CA GLY A 582 -37.80 8.13 -46.78
C GLY A 582 -36.36 7.62 -46.76
N LEU A 583 -35.49 8.23 -45.93
CA LEU A 583 -34.06 7.91 -45.89
C LEU A 583 -33.77 6.72 -44.99
N LYS A 584 -32.99 5.76 -45.47
CA LYS A 584 -32.45 4.68 -44.64
C LYS A 584 -31.08 5.09 -44.08
N VAL A 585 -31.08 5.67 -42.88
CA VAL A 585 -29.84 6.00 -42.14
C VAL A 585 -29.13 4.73 -41.72
N GLU A 586 -27.96 4.45 -42.30
CA GLU A 586 -27.20 3.23 -42.07
C GLU A 586 -26.17 3.38 -40.94
N LYS A 587 -25.52 4.54 -40.87
CA LYS A 587 -24.49 4.86 -39.88
C LYS A 587 -24.78 6.18 -39.20
N LYS A 588 -24.38 6.26 -37.92
CA LYS A 588 -24.55 7.44 -37.07
C LYS A 588 -23.20 7.80 -36.47
N ILE A 589 -22.71 8.99 -36.78
CA ILE A 589 -21.44 9.52 -36.29
C ILE A 589 -21.75 10.67 -35.34
N GLU A 590 -21.10 10.66 -34.18
CA GLU A 590 -21.17 11.73 -33.19
C GLU A 590 -19.76 12.30 -33.02
N ALA A 591 -19.61 13.59 -33.32
CA ALA A 591 -18.34 14.29 -33.25
C ALA A 591 -18.49 15.56 -32.41
N THR A 592 -17.45 15.88 -31.66
CA THR A 592 -17.42 17.15 -30.91
C THR A 592 -17.00 18.27 -31.84
N ASP A 593 -15.95 18.04 -32.64
CA ASP A 593 -15.41 19.02 -33.57
C ASP A 593 -15.53 18.55 -35.02
N PRO A 594 -15.79 19.45 -35.99
CA PRO A 594 -15.90 19.07 -37.40
C PRO A 594 -14.66 18.37 -37.98
N GLU A 595 -13.47 18.66 -37.44
CA GLU A 595 -12.19 18.07 -37.86
C GLU A 595 -12.10 16.56 -37.55
N GLU A 596 -12.88 16.05 -36.60
CA GLU A 596 -12.95 14.61 -36.28
C GLU A 596 -13.63 13.82 -37.42
N ILE A 597 -14.40 14.49 -38.27
CA ILE A 597 -15.08 13.92 -39.43
C ILE A 597 -14.11 13.89 -40.60
N THR A 598 -13.12 13.01 -40.49
CA THR A 598 -12.18 12.74 -41.57
C THR A 598 -12.75 11.72 -42.55
N GLU A 599 -12.23 11.73 -43.77
CA GLU A 599 -12.53 10.71 -44.78
C GLU A 599 -12.29 9.28 -44.24
N GLN A 600 -11.22 9.09 -43.45
CA GLN A 600 -10.91 7.80 -42.85
C GLN A 600 -12.00 7.33 -41.88
N VAL A 601 -12.47 8.21 -40.99
CA VAL A 601 -13.53 7.87 -40.01
C VAL A 601 -14.84 7.50 -40.71
N ILE A 602 -15.23 8.23 -41.75
CA ILE A 602 -16.43 7.89 -42.54
C ILE A 602 -16.26 6.53 -43.21
N MET A 603 -15.09 6.26 -43.81
CA MET A 603 -14.81 4.98 -44.47
C MET A 603 -14.72 3.81 -43.48
N ASP A 604 -14.18 4.03 -42.29
CA ASP A 604 -14.01 3.01 -41.25
C ASP A 604 -15.36 2.57 -40.66
N GLU A 605 -16.35 3.48 -40.57
CA GLU A 605 -17.72 3.12 -40.15
C GLU A 605 -18.39 2.10 -41.07
N PHE A 606 -18.04 2.06 -42.36
CA PHE A 606 -18.55 1.08 -43.33
C PHE A 606 -17.71 -0.20 -43.41
N LYS A 607 -16.51 -0.23 -42.80
CA LYS A 607 -15.70 -1.44 -42.70
C LYS A 607 -16.26 -2.34 -41.59
N VAL A 608 -16.52 -3.60 -41.90
CA VAL A 608 -16.73 -4.63 -40.88
C VAL A 608 -15.37 -5.04 -40.34
N GLU A 609 -14.86 -4.35 -39.33
CA GLU A 609 -13.60 -4.74 -38.71
C GLU A 609 -13.72 -6.13 -38.07
N LYS A 610 -12.79 -7.02 -38.42
CA LYS A 610 -12.60 -8.26 -37.67
C LYS A 610 -12.05 -7.86 -36.30
N LYS A 611 -12.81 -8.15 -35.24
CA LYS A 611 -12.40 -7.92 -33.83
C LYS A 611 -10.95 -8.35 -33.64
N GLU A 612 -10.06 -7.39 -33.41
CA GLU A 612 -8.65 -7.70 -33.18
C GLU A 612 -8.52 -8.63 -31.98
N GLU A 613 -7.98 -9.83 -32.20
CA GLU A 613 -7.70 -10.75 -31.10
C GLU A 613 -6.57 -10.16 -30.24
N SER A 614 -6.84 -10.02 -28.94
CA SER A 614 -5.82 -9.58 -27.97
C SER A 614 -4.64 -10.56 -28.01
N LYS A 615 -3.51 -10.09 -28.54
CA LYS A 615 -2.28 -10.89 -28.60
C LYS A 615 -1.64 -10.94 -27.22
N GLY A 616 -1.79 -12.07 -26.54
CA GLY A 616 -1.07 -12.35 -25.30
C GLY A 616 0.44 -12.43 -25.55
N PHE A 617 1.24 -11.91 -24.62
CA PHE A 617 2.69 -12.08 -24.67
C PHE A 617 3.07 -13.56 -24.43
N ALA A 618 4.16 -14.01 -25.08
CA ALA A 618 4.63 -15.37 -24.89
C ALA A 618 5.08 -15.58 -23.43
N LYS A 619 4.60 -16.66 -22.80
CA LYS A 619 5.11 -17.08 -21.48
C LYS A 619 6.61 -17.41 -21.60
N PRO A 620 7.44 -17.08 -20.60
CA PRO A 620 8.85 -17.45 -20.59
C PRO A 620 9.04 -18.95 -20.82
N LYS A 621 10.11 -19.34 -21.53
CA LYS A 621 10.44 -20.75 -21.74
C LYS A 621 10.65 -21.45 -20.40
N ARG A 622 10.10 -22.66 -20.25
CA ARG A 622 10.34 -23.50 -19.06
C ARG A 622 11.86 -23.75 -18.91
N PRO A 623 12.41 -23.82 -17.68
CA PRO A 623 13.81 -24.14 -17.48
C PRO A 623 14.19 -25.45 -18.18
N GLY A 624 15.27 -25.44 -18.96
CA GLY A 624 15.74 -26.64 -19.66
C GLY A 624 16.17 -27.72 -18.68
N ARG A 625 15.84 -28.98 -18.96
CA ARG A 625 16.36 -30.15 -18.23
C ARG A 625 17.90 -30.14 -18.40
N ARG A 626 18.63 -30.00 -17.28
CA ARG A 626 20.06 -30.30 -17.22
C ARG A 626 20.27 -31.76 -16.86
#